data_AF-A0A937C2P2-F1
#
_entry.id   AF-A0A937C2P2-F1
#
_cell.length_a   1.000
_cell.length_b   1.000
_cell.length_c   1.000
_cell.angle_alpha   90.00
_cell.angle_beta   90.00
_cell.angle_gamma   90.00
#
_symmetry.space_group_name_H-M   'P 1'
#
loop_
_entity.id
_entity.type
_entity.pdbx_description
1 polymer ?
#
loop_
_entity_poly.entity_id
_entity_poly.type
_entity_poly.pdbx_seq_one_letter_code
_entity_poly.pdbx_strand_id
1 'polypeptide(L)'
;MITVELYAELCALMTETGGDESKEFAIAAEKGVSADEWKASKAGFTAKMSDPADMGKTAMAFMPLYQAALDKKRGGGEPCTLEMYTKVHAEMAFRKDPADPSKQINYLIVLAENGFSHQSWLECENYWTPRVGAPDQAKWDPVLGQKFRELMQKESDRIFGIVR
;
A
#
# COMPACT_ATOMS: atom_id res chain seq x y z
N MET A 1 -27.79 3.04 -3.50
CA MET A 1 -26.65 2.41 -2.77
C MET A 1 -25.89 1.62 -3.82
N ILE A 2 -24.65 1.99 -4.09
CA ILE A 2 -23.81 1.36 -5.11
C ILE A 2 -23.41 -0.07 -4.72
N THR A 3 -22.99 -0.85 -5.71
CA THR A 3 -22.48 -2.21 -5.48
C THR A 3 -21.11 -2.18 -4.79
N VAL A 4 -20.70 -3.31 -4.22
CA VAL A 4 -19.39 -3.42 -3.54
C VAL A 4 -18.22 -3.27 -4.51
N GLU A 5 -18.39 -3.67 -5.76
CA GLU A 5 -17.41 -3.51 -6.84
C GLU A 5 -17.20 -2.04 -7.18
N LEU A 6 -18.29 -1.29 -7.39
CA LEU A 6 -18.21 0.14 -7.68
C LEU A 6 -17.70 0.93 -6.47
N TYR A 7 -18.08 0.52 -5.26
CA TYR A 7 -17.54 1.09 -4.02
C TYR A 7 -16.03 0.89 -3.90
N ALA A 8 -15.53 -0.33 -4.15
CA ALA A 8 -14.10 -0.64 -4.15
C ALA A 8 -13.32 0.16 -5.21
N GLU A 9 -13.87 0.32 -6.41
CA GLU A 9 -13.26 1.13 -7.46
C GLU A 9 -13.17 2.61 -7.06
N LEU A 10 -14.25 3.18 -6.51
CA LEU A 10 -14.26 4.56 -6.04
C LEU A 10 -13.29 4.78 -4.88
N CYS A 11 -13.26 3.88 -3.89
CA CYS A 11 -12.27 3.95 -2.80
C CYS A 11 -10.83 3.96 -3.33
N ALA A 12 -10.51 3.15 -4.34
CA ALA A 12 -9.16 3.09 -4.91
C ALA A 12 -8.78 4.38 -5.65
N LEU A 13 -9.74 5.00 -6.34
CA LEU A 13 -9.54 6.29 -7.01
C LEU A 13 -9.34 7.42 -5.99
N MET A 14 -10.07 7.37 -4.88
CA MET A 14 -10.10 8.42 -3.86
C MET A 14 -8.94 8.37 -2.85
N THR A 15 -8.00 7.43 -2.98
CA THR A 15 -6.87 7.29 -2.03
C THR A 15 -6.03 8.57 -1.85
N GLU A 16 -6.00 9.44 -2.87
CA GLU A 16 -5.22 10.69 -2.88
C GLU A 16 -6.05 11.94 -2.49
N THR A 17 -7.34 11.77 -2.17
CA THR A 17 -8.20 12.90 -1.79
C THR A 17 -7.91 13.44 -0.40
N GLY A 18 -7.26 12.64 0.46
CA GLY A 18 -7.01 13.00 1.86
C GLY A 18 -8.29 13.20 2.68
N GLY A 19 -9.42 12.63 2.24
CA GLY A 19 -10.73 12.82 2.88
C GLY A 19 -11.44 14.12 2.49
N ASP A 20 -10.97 14.83 1.48
CA ASP A 20 -11.66 15.99 0.91
C ASP A 20 -12.94 15.55 0.18
N GLU A 21 -14.09 15.74 0.84
CA GLU A 21 -15.40 15.36 0.33
C GLU A 21 -15.71 15.95 -1.05
N SER A 22 -15.24 17.17 -1.35
CA SER A 22 -15.54 17.80 -2.65
C SER A 22 -14.81 17.07 -3.79
N LYS A 23 -13.58 16.61 -3.53
CA LYS A 23 -12.82 15.79 -4.49
C LYS A 23 -13.42 14.39 -4.61
N GLU A 24 -13.87 13.79 -3.52
CA GLU A 24 -14.57 12.51 -3.56
C GLU A 24 -15.86 12.60 -4.42
N PHE A 25 -16.67 13.67 -4.26
CA PHE A 25 -17.88 13.83 -5.08
C PHE A 25 -17.58 14.02 -6.55
N ALA A 26 -16.51 14.74 -6.89
CA ALA A 26 -16.08 14.90 -8.28
C ALA A 26 -15.72 13.55 -8.92
N ILE A 27 -14.92 12.73 -8.23
CA ILE A 27 -14.54 11.38 -8.69
C ILE A 27 -15.77 10.46 -8.79
N ALA A 28 -16.69 10.53 -7.82
CA ALA A 28 -17.93 9.76 -7.86
C ALA A 28 -18.81 10.14 -9.07
N ALA A 29 -18.91 11.43 -9.37
CA ALA A 29 -19.69 11.94 -10.50
C ALA A 29 -19.14 11.47 -11.85
N GLU A 30 -17.82 11.36 -12.01
CA GLU A 30 -17.19 10.79 -13.21
C GLU A 30 -17.59 9.34 -13.48
N LYS A 31 -18.01 8.62 -12.43
CA LYS A 31 -18.53 7.23 -12.51
C LYS A 31 -20.07 7.17 -12.52
N GLY A 32 -20.75 8.30 -12.67
CA GLY A 32 -22.21 8.39 -12.68
C GLY A 32 -22.87 8.26 -11.32
N VAL A 33 -22.11 8.38 -10.23
CA VAL A 33 -22.62 8.30 -8.85
C VAL A 33 -22.84 9.71 -8.31
N SER A 34 -24.06 9.98 -7.81
CA SER A 34 -24.37 11.27 -7.18
C SER A 34 -23.70 11.42 -5.81
N ALA A 35 -23.50 12.66 -5.36
CA ALA A 35 -22.94 12.92 -4.03
C ALA A 35 -23.75 12.28 -2.89
N ASP A 36 -25.09 12.33 -2.99
CA ASP A 36 -25.98 11.72 -2.00
C ASP A 36 -25.87 10.19 -2.00
N GLU A 37 -25.78 9.59 -3.19
CA GLU A 37 -25.59 8.14 -3.31
C GLU A 37 -24.22 7.70 -2.78
N TRP A 38 -23.15 8.46 -3.06
CA TRP A 38 -21.82 8.21 -2.50
C TRP A 38 -21.84 8.27 -0.97
N LYS A 39 -22.40 9.33 -0.39
CA LYS A 39 -22.52 9.48 1.07
C LYS A 39 -23.28 8.32 1.71
N ALA A 40 -24.44 7.96 1.15
CA ALA A 40 -25.26 6.86 1.65
C ALA A 40 -24.50 5.52 1.60
N SER A 41 -23.78 5.27 0.51
CA SER A 41 -22.97 4.06 0.36
C SER A 41 -21.77 4.01 1.29
N LYS A 42 -21.00 5.10 1.41
CA LYS A 42 -19.87 5.20 2.34
C LYS A 42 -20.32 4.93 3.77
N ALA A 43 -21.40 5.58 4.22
CA ALA A 43 -21.98 5.33 5.54
C ALA A 43 -22.42 3.86 5.73
N GLY A 44 -23.09 3.26 4.73
CA GLY A 44 -23.55 1.88 4.78
C GLY A 44 -22.41 0.85 4.85
N PHE A 45 -21.38 1.00 4.02
CA PHE A 45 -20.22 0.10 4.05
C PHE A 45 -19.36 0.30 5.30
N THR A 46 -19.17 1.52 5.79
CA THR A 46 -18.49 1.78 7.06
C THR A 46 -19.22 1.12 8.23
N ALA A 47 -20.55 1.18 8.27
CA ALA A 47 -21.35 0.51 9.30
C ALA A 47 -21.14 -1.02 9.26
N LYS A 48 -21.19 -1.64 8.06
CA LYS A 48 -20.95 -3.08 7.89
C LYS A 48 -19.52 -3.50 8.28
N MET A 49 -18.53 -2.69 7.93
CA MET A 49 -17.13 -2.95 8.31
C MET A 49 -16.87 -2.78 9.82
N SER A 50 -17.77 -2.12 10.54
CA SER A 50 -17.69 -1.93 11.99
C SER A 50 -18.57 -2.90 12.79
N ASP A 51 -19.47 -3.64 12.13
CA ASP A 51 -20.33 -4.63 12.75
C ASP A 51 -19.59 -5.97 12.92
N PRO A 52 -19.37 -6.48 14.14
CA PRO A 52 -18.70 -7.76 14.37
C PRO A 52 -19.31 -8.95 13.62
N ALA A 53 -20.61 -8.91 13.31
CA ALA A 53 -21.30 -9.98 12.58
C ALA A 53 -21.10 -9.95 11.06
N ASP A 54 -20.71 -8.79 10.50
CA ASP A 54 -20.59 -8.56 9.05
C ASP A 54 -19.16 -8.16 8.63
N MET A 55 -18.36 -7.59 9.52
CA MET A 55 -16.99 -7.11 9.27
C MET A 55 -16.17 -8.12 8.47
N GLY A 56 -16.13 -9.39 8.91
CA GLY A 56 -15.38 -10.44 8.23
C GLY A 56 -15.91 -10.75 6.83
N LYS A 57 -17.23 -10.73 6.61
CA LYS A 57 -17.85 -11.03 5.30
C LYS A 57 -17.65 -9.86 4.33
N THR A 58 -17.93 -8.64 4.80
CA THR A 58 -17.74 -7.43 4.00
C THR A 58 -16.27 -7.23 3.66
N ALA A 59 -15.33 -7.45 4.60
CA ALA A 59 -13.89 -7.37 4.31
C ALA A 59 -13.44 -8.42 3.29
N MET A 60 -13.88 -9.68 3.43
CA MET A 60 -13.54 -10.76 2.47
C MET A 60 -14.07 -10.49 1.06
N ALA A 61 -15.23 -9.83 0.93
CA ALA A 61 -15.78 -9.43 -0.37
C ALA A 61 -15.07 -8.18 -0.94
N PHE A 62 -14.78 -7.19 -0.09
CA PHE A 62 -14.21 -5.91 -0.50
C PHE A 62 -12.72 -5.98 -0.85
N MET A 63 -11.91 -6.64 -0.02
CA MET A 63 -10.45 -6.60 -0.14
C MET A 63 -9.91 -7.05 -1.52
N PRO A 64 -10.38 -8.17 -2.11
CA PRO A 64 -9.91 -8.58 -3.43
C PRO A 64 -10.28 -7.57 -4.54
N LEU A 65 -11.48 -6.98 -4.45
CA LEU A 65 -11.97 -5.99 -5.41
C LEU A 65 -11.20 -4.68 -5.30
N TYR A 66 -10.94 -4.22 -4.08
CA TYR A 66 -10.15 -3.03 -3.82
C TYR A 66 -8.72 -3.19 -4.31
N GLN A 67 -8.10 -4.36 -4.07
CA GLN A 67 -6.76 -4.65 -4.60
C GLN A 67 -6.73 -4.65 -6.13
N ALA A 68 -7.72 -5.27 -6.78
CA ALA A 68 -7.82 -5.26 -8.25
C ALA A 68 -8.04 -3.86 -8.81
N ALA A 69 -8.81 -3.01 -8.11
CA ALA A 69 -9.02 -1.62 -8.50
C ALA A 69 -7.75 -0.77 -8.37
N LEU A 70 -6.96 -0.98 -7.31
CA LEU A 70 -5.64 -0.35 -7.16
C LEU A 70 -4.67 -0.79 -8.26
N ASP A 71 -4.64 -2.09 -8.58
CA ASP A 71 -3.83 -2.62 -9.68
C ASP A 71 -4.23 -1.99 -11.02
N LYS A 72 -5.53 -1.83 -11.27
CA LYS A 72 -6.07 -1.17 -12.46
C LYS A 72 -5.74 0.33 -12.51
N LYS A 73 -5.87 1.04 -11.39
CA LYS A 73 -5.51 2.48 -11.27
C LYS A 73 -4.05 2.72 -11.63
N ARG A 74 -3.16 1.80 -11.25
CA ARG A 74 -1.73 1.82 -11.61
C ARG A 74 -1.44 1.44 -13.07
N GLY A 75 -2.45 1.03 -13.85
CA GLY A 75 -2.23 0.50 -15.19
C GLY A 75 -1.43 -0.81 -15.21
N GLY A 76 -1.48 -1.61 -14.13
CA GLY A 76 -0.68 -2.83 -13.96
C GLY A 76 0.79 -2.60 -13.60
N GLY A 77 1.19 -1.35 -13.38
CA GLY A 77 2.53 -0.99 -12.94
C GLY A 77 2.82 -1.34 -11.47
N GLU A 78 4.09 -1.31 -11.12
CA GLU A 78 4.60 -1.53 -9.77
C GLU A 78 4.07 -0.42 -8.82
N PRO A 79 3.65 -0.73 -7.58
CA PRO A 79 3.19 0.26 -6.59
C PRO A 79 4.27 1.26 -6.17
N CYS A 80 5.53 0.85 -6.28
CA CYS A 80 6.73 1.64 -6.10
C CYS A 80 7.85 0.92 -6.86
N THR A 81 8.91 1.64 -7.24
CA THR A 81 10.06 1.01 -7.90
C THR A 81 10.76 0.02 -6.97
N LEU A 82 11.46 -0.97 -7.53
CA LEU A 82 12.27 -1.90 -6.75
C LEU A 82 13.33 -1.16 -5.91
N GLU A 83 13.92 -0.09 -6.43
CA GLU A 83 14.88 0.75 -5.72
C GLU A 83 14.25 1.41 -4.49
N MET A 84 13.02 1.96 -4.62
CA MET A 84 12.30 2.56 -3.49
C MET A 84 11.92 1.50 -2.45
N TYR A 85 11.37 0.38 -2.90
CA TYR A 85 11.05 -0.75 -2.02
C TYR A 85 12.28 -1.21 -1.23
N THR A 86 13.42 -1.39 -1.91
CA THR A 86 14.66 -1.83 -1.28
C THR A 86 15.19 -0.81 -0.28
N LYS A 87 15.21 0.48 -0.64
CA LYS A 87 15.65 1.56 0.24
C LYS A 87 14.85 1.57 1.55
N VAL A 88 13.52 1.59 1.45
CA VAL A 88 12.65 1.63 2.63
C VAL A 88 12.83 0.38 3.48
N HIS A 89 12.90 -0.80 2.87
CA HIS A 89 13.07 -2.06 3.59
C HIS A 89 14.44 -2.15 4.29
N ALA A 90 15.52 -1.65 3.68
CA ALA A 90 16.83 -1.55 4.30
C ALA A 90 16.84 -0.54 5.47
N GLU A 91 16.18 0.61 5.29
CA GLU A 91 16.05 1.61 6.35
C GLU A 91 15.31 1.08 7.57
N MET A 92 14.21 0.33 7.39
CA MET A 92 13.52 -0.35 8.48
C MET A 92 14.39 -1.40 9.17
N ALA A 93 15.19 -2.14 8.41
CA ALA A 93 16.04 -3.21 8.95
C ALA A 93 17.27 -2.68 9.71
N PHE A 94 17.85 -1.56 9.27
CA PHE A 94 19.20 -1.17 9.71
C PHE A 94 19.27 0.19 10.41
N ARG A 95 18.35 1.13 10.16
CA ARG A 95 18.42 2.43 10.84
C ARG A 95 18.15 2.28 12.32
N LYS A 96 18.98 2.96 13.11
CA LYS A 96 18.84 3.04 14.56
C LYS A 96 18.06 4.29 14.95
N ASP A 97 17.39 4.22 16.10
CA ASP A 97 16.75 5.39 16.68
C ASP A 97 17.83 6.42 17.07
N PRO A 98 17.77 7.67 16.58
CA PRO A 98 18.73 8.71 16.96
C PRO A 98 18.74 9.01 18.47
N ALA A 99 17.63 8.80 19.17
CA ALA A 99 17.51 9.00 20.61
C ALA A 99 17.98 7.79 21.43
N ASP A 100 17.97 6.58 20.84
CA ASP A 100 18.44 5.34 21.47
C ASP A 100 19.08 4.40 20.43
N PRO A 101 20.40 4.53 20.17
CA PRO A 101 21.09 3.76 19.14
C PRO A 101 21.07 2.23 19.34
N SER A 102 20.65 1.74 20.51
CA SER A 102 20.48 0.30 20.76
C SER A 102 19.25 -0.26 20.04
N LYS A 103 18.26 0.58 19.72
CA LYS A 103 16.98 0.21 19.10
C LYS A 103 16.94 0.55 17.62
N GLN A 104 16.15 -0.20 16.87
CA GLN A 104 15.75 0.21 15.52
C GLN A 104 14.80 1.41 15.62
N ILE A 105 14.88 2.30 14.64
CA ILE A 105 13.92 3.40 14.50
C ILE A 105 12.52 2.82 14.27
N ASN A 106 11.48 3.49 14.77
CA ASN A 106 10.11 3.11 14.49
C ASN A 106 9.86 3.12 12.96
N TYR A 107 9.44 1.98 12.41
CA TYR A 107 9.23 1.83 10.97
C TYR A 107 8.20 2.81 10.40
N LEU A 108 7.22 3.28 11.20
CA LEU A 108 6.25 4.29 10.76
C LEU A 108 6.93 5.64 10.46
N ILE A 109 8.03 5.97 11.15
CA ILE A 109 8.83 7.17 10.85
C ILE A 109 9.54 6.97 9.51
N VAL A 110 10.16 5.81 9.29
CA VAL A 110 10.82 5.48 8.02
C VAL A 110 9.85 5.56 6.84
N LEU A 111 8.62 5.05 7.02
CA LEU A 111 7.57 5.15 6.00
C LEU A 111 7.23 6.60 5.69
N ALA A 112 6.94 7.39 6.72
CA ALA A 112 6.56 8.79 6.55
C ALA A 112 7.67 9.61 5.86
N GLU A 113 8.95 9.41 6.23
CA GLU A 113 10.10 10.07 5.61
C GLU A 113 10.30 9.71 4.14
N ASN A 114 9.82 8.53 3.71
CA ASN A 114 9.86 8.10 2.31
C ASN A 114 8.53 8.32 1.57
N GLY A 115 7.58 9.07 2.15
CA GLY A 115 6.31 9.42 1.52
C GLY A 115 5.27 8.30 1.51
N PHE A 116 5.44 7.28 2.35
CA PHE A 116 4.49 6.17 2.48
C PHE A 116 3.59 6.34 3.70
N SER A 117 2.31 6.02 3.50
CA SER A 117 1.44 5.60 4.59
C SER A 117 1.67 4.12 4.88
N HIS A 118 1.20 3.64 6.04
CA HIS A 118 1.23 2.19 6.30
C HIS A 118 0.48 1.41 5.22
N GLN A 119 -0.67 1.91 4.76
CA GLN A 119 -1.49 1.25 3.74
C GLN A 119 -0.76 1.17 2.38
N SER A 120 -0.17 2.27 1.92
CA SER A 120 0.55 2.26 0.64
C SER A 120 1.84 1.44 0.69
N TRP A 121 2.44 1.30 1.87
CA TRP A 121 3.56 0.37 2.07
C TRP A 121 3.14 -1.10 1.97
N LEU A 122 2.00 -1.48 2.56
CA LEU A 122 1.48 -2.85 2.45
C LEU A 122 1.23 -3.24 0.99
N GLU A 123 0.87 -2.29 0.12
CA GLU A 123 0.75 -2.55 -1.31
C GLU A 123 2.11 -2.85 -1.97
N CYS A 124 3.16 -2.11 -1.59
CA CYS A 124 4.53 -2.41 -2.03
C CYS A 124 4.99 -3.78 -1.55
N GLU A 125 4.78 -4.13 -0.28
CA GLU A 125 5.08 -5.45 0.27
C GLU A 125 4.35 -6.57 -0.48
N ASN A 126 3.03 -6.45 -0.63
CA ASN A 126 2.22 -7.45 -1.33
C ASN A 126 2.65 -7.65 -2.79
N TYR A 127 3.16 -6.61 -3.44
CA TYR A 127 3.68 -6.70 -4.79
C TYR A 127 5.10 -7.29 -4.84
N TRP A 128 6.03 -6.75 -4.06
CA TRP A 128 7.45 -7.08 -4.19
C TRP A 128 7.86 -8.34 -3.45
N THR A 129 7.36 -8.59 -2.24
CA THR A 129 7.72 -9.75 -1.41
C THR A 129 7.61 -11.09 -2.14
N PRO A 130 6.51 -11.41 -2.86
CA PRO A 130 6.44 -12.69 -3.59
C PRO A 130 7.33 -12.74 -4.84
N ARG A 131 7.89 -11.61 -5.30
CA ARG A 131 8.76 -11.52 -6.48
C ARG A 131 10.25 -11.55 -6.13
N VAL A 132 10.61 -10.99 -4.97
CA VAL A 132 12.02 -10.81 -4.55
C VAL A 132 12.38 -11.43 -3.21
N GLY A 133 11.42 -12.07 -2.52
CA GLY A 133 11.61 -12.70 -1.21
C GLY A 133 12.37 -14.02 -1.28
N ALA A 134 11.75 -15.08 -1.82
CA ALA A 134 12.35 -16.41 -1.83
C ALA A 134 11.92 -17.26 -3.05
N PRO A 135 12.76 -18.24 -3.49
CA PRO A 135 12.49 -19.08 -4.65
C PRO A 135 11.25 -19.99 -4.57
N ASP A 136 10.70 -20.20 -3.37
CA ASP A 136 9.51 -21.00 -3.13
C ASP A 136 8.20 -20.22 -3.33
N GLN A 137 8.28 -18.91 -3.56
CA GLN A 137 7.13 -18.06 -3.83
C GLN A 137 6.64 -18.25 -5.28
N ALA A 138 5.33 -18.33 -5.47
CA ALA A 138 4.72 -18.58 -6.79
C ALA A 138 5.04 -17.49 -7.84
N LYS A 139 5.39 -16.28 -7.43
CA LYS A 139 5.73 -15.15 -8.32
C LYS A 139 7.22 -14.82 -8.31
N TRP A 140 8.06 -15.69 -7.75
CA TRP A 140 9.49 -15.44 -7.63
C TRP A 140 10.14 -15.21 -8.99
N ASP A 141 10.98 -14.18 -9.06
CA ASP A 141 11.81 -13.91 -10.22
C ASP A 141 13.29 -13.88 -9.79
N PRO A 142 14.14 -14.79 -10.31
CA PRO A 142 15.55 -14.87 -9.91
C PRO A 142 16.36 -13.63 -10.28
N VAL A 143 16.00 -12.92 -11.36
CA VAL A 143 16.68 -11.69 -11.80
C VAL A 143 16.32 -10.55 -10.85
N LEU A 144 15.04 -10.39 -10.51
CA LEU A 144 14.60 -9.37 -9.56
C LEU A 144 15.13 -9.66 -8.15
N GLY A 145 15.14 -10.93 -7.73
CA GLY A 145 15.71 -11.35 -6.46
C GLY A 145 17.22 -11.14 -6.34
N GLN A 146 17.98 -11.29 -7.43
CA GLN A 146 19.39 -10.92 -7.47
C GLN A 146 19.57 -9.39 -7.36
N LYS A 147 18.82 -8.61 -8.15
CA LYS A 147 18.86 -7.15 -8.11
C LYS A 147 18.49 -6.60 -6.74
N PHE A 148 17.47 -7.16 -6.08
CA PHE A 148 17.06 -6.81 -4.73
C PHE A 148 18.20 -7.01 -3.71
N ARG A 149 18.91 -8.15 -3.78
CA ARG A 149 20.05 -8.42 -2.90
C ARG A 149 21.20 -7.42 -3.08
N GLU A 150 21.51 -7.06 -4.32
CA GLU A 150 22.54 -6.06 -4.64
C GLU A 150 22.16 -4.67 -4.12
N LEU A 151 20.90 -4.26 -4.31
CA LEU A 151 20.37 -3.01 -3.80
C LEU A 151 20.36 -2.99 -2.26
N MET A 152 19.94 -4.09 -1.61
CA MET A 152 19.97 -4.22 -0.15
C MET A 152 21.38 -4.07 0.40
N GLN A 153 22.37 -4.68 -0.26
CA GLN A 153 23.77 -4.53 0.11
C GLN A 153 24.21 -3.06 0.01
N LYS A 154 23.93 -2.39 -1.12
CA LYS A 154 24.26 -0.99 -1.33
C LYS A 154 23.61 -0.06 -0.30
N GLU A 155 22.34 -0.29 0.03
CA GLU A 155 21.62 0.51 1.02
C GLU A 155 22.13 0.27 2.44
N SER A 156 22.46 -0.99 2.79
CA SER A 156 23.11 -1.29 4.08
C SER A 156 24.47 -0.60 4.20
N ASP A 157 25.30 -0.65 3.15
CA ASP A 157 26.60 0.01 3.14
C ASP A 157 26.43 1.53 3.31
N ARG A 158 25.45 2.14 2.63
CA ARG A 158 25.08 3.56 2.82
C ARG A 158 24.69 3.87 4.26
N ILE A 159 23.82 3.06 4.87
CA ILE A 159 23.34 3.28 6.24
C ILE A 159 24.47 3.14 7.26
N PHE A 160 25.38 2.20 7.05
CA PHE A 160 26.53 1.97 7.93
C PHE A 160 27.76 2.83 7.58
N GLY A 161 27.71 3.64 6.52
CA GLY A 161 28.83 4.47 6.07
C GLY A 161 30.02 3.65 5.52
N ILE A 162 29.78 2.44 5.02
CA ILE A 162 30.79 1.56 4.44
C ILE A 162 31.05 1.98 2.99
N VAL A 163 32.32 2.12 2.62
CA VAL A 163 32.77 2.35 1.23
C VAL A 163 33.49 1.09 0.76
N ARG A 164 33.02 0.48 -0.33
CA ARG A 164 33.61 -0.72 -0.96
C ARG A 164 34.27 -0.39 -2.28
#